data_AF-A0A5B7CFP0-F1
#
_entry.id   AF-A0A5B7CFP0-F1
#
_cell.length_a   1.000
_cell.length_b   1.000
_cell.length_c   1.000
_cell.angle_alpha   90.00
_cell.angle_beta   90.00
_cell.angle_gamma   90.00
#
_symmetry.space_group_name_H-M   'P 1'
#
loop_
_entity.id
_entity.type
_entity.pdbx_description
1 polymer ?
#
loop_
_entity_poly.entity_id
_entity_poly.type
_entity_poly.pdbx_seq_one_letter_code
_entity_poly.pdbx_strand_id
1 'polypeptide(L)'
;MTQFKIIEVQSQSFESFSLEAKKSHILILLFCFCNLNFIFNMESLSFYVGVIGNIISVLVFLSPVQTFWRIVNNRSTEEFESLPYICTLLSSSLWTYYGVTKPGSYLVATVNGFGVVVEIIYVSLFLIYAPPRMRAKTALLAGILDVGFLVAAILVTHLAMDGDLRIDVIGFMCAGLNIVMYGSPLAAMKTVVTTKSVEYMPFLLSFFLFLNGGIWTFYAFLVQDWFLGVPNGTGFVLGIAQLVLYAIYRKSKSSKTISDDLESEWQHEHLLPPSGPPHNKSEE
;
A
#
# COMPACT_ATOMS: atom_id res chain seq x y z
N MET A 1 36.17 45.00 -60.24
CA MET A 1 34.93 44.17 -60.25
C MET A 1 35.05 42.90 -59.39
N THR A 2 36.25 42.35 -59.19
CA THR A 2 36.48 41.08 -58.45
C THR A 2 36.36 41.21 -56.92
N GLN A 3 36.73 42.35 -56.33
CA GLN A 3 36.64 42.58 -54.86
C GLN A 3 35.19 42.68 -54.35
N PHE A 4 34.27 43.25 -55.12
CA PHE A 4 32.86 43.40 -54.73
C PHE A 4 32.13 42.04 -54.64
N LYS A 5 32.43 41.10 -55.55
CA LYS A 5 31.84 39.75 -55.52
C LYS A 5 32.29 38.92 -54.31
N ILE A 6 33.51 39.13 -53.80
CA ILE A 6 34.02 38.39 -52.63
C ILE A 6 33.31 38.86 -51.35
N ILE A 7 33.07 40.16 -51.21
CA ILE A 7 32.37 40.75 -50.06
C ILE A 7 30.90 40.28 -50.03
N GLU A 8 30.24 40.23 -51.18
CA GLU A 8 28.84 39.81 -51.29
C GLU A 8 28.65 38.32 -50.93
N VAL A 9 29.58 37.45 -51.36
CA VAL A 9 29.59 36.02 -51.00
C VAL A 9 29.91 35.80 -49.51
N GLN A 10 30.83 36.58 -48.91
CA GLN A 10 31.07 36.51 -47.47
C GLN A 10 29.88 37.03 -46.64
N SER A 11 29.20 38.07 -47.10
CA SER A 11 27.99 38.59 -46.44
C SER A 11 26.86 37.56 -46.46
N GLN A 12 26.61 36.92 -47.61
CA GLN A 12 25.62 35.85 -47.71
C GLN A 12 25.98 34.62 -46.85
N SER A 13 27.26 34.24 -46.81
CA SER A 13 27.73 33.15 -45.94
C SER A 13 27.61 33.48 -44.45
N PHE A 14 27.77 34.75 -44.06
CA PHE A 14 27.63 35.19 -42.67
C PHE A 14 26.16 35.27 -42.26
N GLU A 15 25.28 35.75 -43.14
CA GLU A 15 23.83 35.72 -42.91
C GLU A 15 23.29 34.29 -42.82
N SER A 16 23.74 33.37 -43.69
CA SER A 16 23.34 31.96 -43.61
C SER A 16 23.83 31.31 -42.31
N PHE A 17 25.08 31.57 -41.90
CA PHE A 17 25.62 31.08 -40.63
C PHE A 17 24.87 31.65 -39.42
N SER A 18 24.55 32.94 -39.44
CA SER A 18 23.73 33.61 -38.41
C SER A 18 22.32 33.03 -38.33
N LEU A 19 21.70 32.71 -39.47
CA LEU A 19 20.38 32.09 -39.53
C LEU A 19 20.38 30.64 -39.00
N GLU A 20 21.41 29.85 -39.33
CA GLU A 20 21.61 28.49 -38.81
C GLU A 20 21.84 28.49 -37.28
N ALA A 21 22.65 29.44 -36.79
CA ALA A 21 22.88 29.64 -35.35
C ALA A 21 21.59 30.06 -34.62
N LYS A 22 20.79 30.94 -35.21
CA LYS A 22 19.51 31.40 -34.66
C LYS A 22 18.46 30.29 -34.65
N LYS A 23 18.39 29.45 -35.69
CA LYS A 23 17.58 28.21 -35.72
C LYS A 23 18.00 27.24 -34.62
N SER A 24 19.30 27.04 -34.43
CA SER A 24 19.84 26.15 -33.39
C SER A 24 19.47 26.65 -31.99
N HIS A 25 19.57 27.95 -31.73
CA HIS A 25 19.12 28.55 -30.46
C HIS A 25 17.60 28.42 -30.24
N ILE A 26 16.77 28.61 -31.26
CA ILE A 26 15.31 28.42 -31.17
C ILE A 26 14.96 26.95 -30.89
N LEU A 27 15.67 26.00 -31.51
CA LEU A 27 15.46 24.56 -31.27
C LEU A 27 15.83 24.16 -29.84
N ILE A 28 16.94 24.70 -29.31
CA ILE A 28 17.36 24.50 -27.91
C ILE A 28 16.33 25.11 -26.96
N LEU A 29 15.83 26.32 -27.24
CA LEU A 29 14.79 26.97 -26.42
C LEU A 29 13.47 26.20 -26.44
N LEU A 30 13.04 25.68 -27.61
CA LEU A 30 11.84 24.84 -27.73
C LEU A 30 12.02 23.50 -27.02
N PHE A 31 13.20 22.88 -27.11
CA PHE A 31 13.52 21.67 -26.37
C PHE A 31 13.53 21.92 -24.86
N CYS A 32 14.17 23.00 -24.39
CA CYS A 32 14.13 23.41 -22.99
C CYS A 32 12.70 23.72 -22.53
N PHE A 33 11.88 24.39 -23.33
CA PHE A 33 10.49 24.70 -23.01
C PHE A 33 9.62 23.45 -22.97
N CYS A 34 9.83 22.50 -23.88
CA CYS A 34 9.14 21.21 -23.90
C CYS A 34 9.54 20.35 -22.70
N ASN A 35 10.83 20.28 -22.37
CA ASN A 35 11.32 19.62 -21.17
C ASN A 35 10.79 20.30 -19.89
N LEU A 36 10.72 21.63 -19.85
CA LEU A 36 10.20 22.36 -18.69
C LEU A 36 8.71 22.12 -18.49
N ASN A 37 7.90 22.16 -19.56
CA ASN A 37 6.48 21.79 -19.48
C ASN A 37 6.29 20.32 -19.10
N PHE A 38 7.12 19.43 -19.62
CA PHE A 38 7.08 18.01 -19.27
C PHE A 38 7.43 17.78 -17.79
N ILE A 39 8.48 18.41 -17.28
CA ILE A 39 8.90 18.36 -15.87
C ILE A 39 7.78 18.93 -14.97
N PHE A 40 7.24 20.11 -15.31
CA PHE A 40 6.15 20.73 -14.54
C PHE A 40 4.88 19.85 -14.50
N ASN A 41 4.57 19.18 -15.61
CA ASN A 41 3.44 18.25 -15.68
C ASN A 41 3.70 16.98 -14.84
N MET A 42 4.93 16.47 -14.81
CA MET A 42 5.32 15.32 -13.98
C MET A 42 5.35 15.63 -12.48
N GLU A 43 5.80 16.82 -12.07
CA GLU A 43 5.70 17.29 -10.69
C GLU A 43 4.24 17.44 -10.24
N SER A 44 3.41 18.03 -11.09
CA SER A 44 1.97 18.15 -10.84
C SER A 44 1.31 16.77 -10.74
N LEU A 45 1.64 15.86 -11.64
CA LEU A 45 1.11 14.49 -11.66
C LEU A 45 1.51 13.71 -10.40
N SER A 46 2.79 13.75 -10.01
CA SER A 46 3.26 13.05 -8.80
C SER A 46 2.61 13.61 -7.54
N PHE A 47 2.34 14.92 -7.48
CA PHE A 47 1.56 15.52 -6.39
C PHE A 47 0.13 14.97 -6.33
N TYR A 48 -0.63 14.98 -7.43
CA TYR A 48 -2.01 14.45 -7.46
C TYR A 48 -2.05 12.96 -7.10
N VAL A 49 -1.15 12.17 -7.66
CA VAL A 49 -1.02 10.73 -7.37
C VAL A 49 -0.70 10.52 -5.89
N GLY A 50 0.21 11.30 -5.32
CA GLY A 50 0.56 11.20 -3.90
C GLY A 50 -0.58 11.63 -2.97
N VAL A 51 -1.40 12.61 -3.35
CA VAL A 51 -2.62 12.99 -2.61
C VAL A 51 -3.65 11.86 -2.62
N ILE A 52 -3.89 11.23 -3.78
CA ILE A 52 -4.76 10.05 -3.88
C ILE A 52 -4.21 8.90 -3.04
N GLY A 53 -2.89 8.70 -3.07
CA GLY A 53 -2.19 7.73 -2.23
C GLY A 53 -2.42 7.97 -0.74
N ASN A 54 -2.31 9.22 -0.29
CA ASN A 54 -2.60 9.61 1.09
C ASN A 54 -4.04 9.25 1.50
N ILE A 55 -5.03 9.56 0.65
CA ILE A 55 -6.45 9.24 0.92
C ILE A 55 -6.64 7.73 1.08
N ILE A 56 -6.10 6.93 0.15
CA ILE A 56 -6.22 5.47 0.19
C ILE A 56 -5.56 4.91 1.46
N SER A 57 -4.35 5.36 1.78
CA SER A 57 -3.63 4.90 2.97
C SER A 57 -4.32 5.28 4.28
N VAL A 58 -4.95 6.46 4.37
CA VAL A 58 -5.76 6.83 5.54
C VAL A 58 -6.87 5.81 5.76
N LEU A 59 -7.55 5.37 4.70
CA LEU A 59 -8.57 4.32 4.81
C LEU A 59 -7.98 2.98 5.26
N VAL A 60 -6.77 2.64 4.82
CA VAL A 60 -6.05 1.43 5.27
C VAL A 60 -5.71 1.52 6.77
N PHE A 61 -5.15 2.65 7.23
CA PHE A 61 -4.85 2.88 8.65
C PHE A 61 -6.10 2.88 9.53
N LEU A 62 -7.25 3.31 9.01
CA LEU A 62 -8.52 3.27 9.74
C LEU A 62 -9.22 1.90 9.69
N SER A 63 -8.70 0.93 8.93
CA SER A 63 -9.32 -0.39 8.84
C SER A 63 -9.48 -1.12 10.19
N PRO A 64 -8.56 -0.99 11.19
CA PRO A 64 -8.72 -1.63 12.49
C PRO A 64 -9.67 -0.90 13.46
N VAL A 65 -10.27 0.25 13.09
CA VAL A 65 -11.17 1.01 13.98
C VAL A 65 -12.28 0.13 14.56
N GLN A 66 -12.89 -0.73 13.72
CA GLN A 66 -13.96 -1.63 14.17
C GLN A 66 -13.46 -2.66 15.19
N THR A 67 -12.24 -3.17 15.00
CA THR A 67 -11.59 -4.09 15.95
C THR A 67 -11.35 -3.40 17.29
N PHE A 68 -10.80 -2.18 17.30
CA PHE A 68 -10.54 -1.47 18.54
C PHE A 68 -11.81 -0.99 19.24
N TRP A 69 -12.85 -0.65 18.49
CA TRP A 69 -14.17 -0.38 19.06
C TRP A 69 -14.70 -1.58 19.86
N ARG A 70 -14.55 -2.79 19.31
CA ARG A 70 -14.90 -4.04 20.00
C ARG A 70 -14.07 -4.25 21.27
N ILE A 71 -12.75 -4.03 21.20
CA ILE A 71 -11.85 -4.14 22.36
C ILE A 71 -12.28 -3.21 23.49
N VAL A 72 -12.62 -1.95 23.16
CA VAL A 72 -13.05 -0.95 24.14
C VAL A 72 -14.37 -1.35 24.79
N ASN A 73 -15.36 -1.76 23.99
CA ASN A 73 -16.69 -2.14 24.49
C ASN A 73 -16.62 -3.39 25.38
N ASN A 74 -15.84 -4.38 24.97
CA ASN A 74 -15.71 -5.66 25.68
C ASN A 74 -14.68 -5.59 26.81
N ARG A 75 -13.96 -4.46 26.95
CA ARG A 75 -12.90 -4.25 27.95
C ARG A 75 -11.83 -5.36 27.95
N SER A 76 -11.61 -5.96 26.79
CA SER A 76 -10.73 -7.12 26.62
C SER A 76 -10.17 -7.13 25.20
N THR A 77 -8.91 -7.52 25.05
CA THR A 77 -8.29 -7.73 23.73
C THR A 77 -8.72 -9.04 23.06
N GLU A 78 -9.54 -9.86 23.73
CA GLU A 78 -9.97 -11.16 23.22
C GLU A 78 -8.77 -11.98 22.69
N GLU A 79 -8.87 -12.52 21.47
CA GLU A 79 -7.80 -13.24 20.76
C GLU A 79 -7.01 -12.33 19.80
N PHE A 80 -7.21 -11.01 19.84
CA PHE A 80 -6.47 -10.10 18.99
C PHE A 80 -5.02 -9.97 19.44
N GLU A 81 -4.10 -9.98 18.47
CA GLU A 81 -2.67 -9.83 18.68
C GLU A 81 -2.23 -8.36 18.54
N SER A 82 -1.24 -7.94 19.32
CA SER A 82 -0.70 -6.56 19.27
C SER A 82 0.39 -6.35 18.22
N LEU A 83 1.04 -7.43 17.78
CA LEU A 83 2.21 -7.37 16.91
C LEU A 83 1.97 -6.59 15.60
N PRO A 84 0.82 -6.73 14.91
CA PRO A 84 0.57 -5.96 13.69
C PRO A 84 0.62 -4.44 13.92
N TYR A 85 0.09 -3.96 15.05
CA TYR A 85 0.05 -2.53 15.37
C TYR A 85 1.42 -1.99 15.77
N ILE A 86 2.20 -2.76 16.53
CA ILE A 86 3.60 -2.43 16.85
C ILE A 86 4.46 -2.37 15.58
N CYS A 87 4.38 -3.38 14.71
CA CYS A 87 5.16 -3.37 13.47
C CYS A 87 4.73 -2.23 12.53
N THR A 88 3.44 -1.91 12.49
CA THR A 88 2.92 -0.81 11.67
C THR A 88 3.32 0.55 12.25
N LEU A 89 3.39 0.70 13.57
CA LEU A 89 3.93 1.90 14.23
C LEU A 89 5.40 2.11 13.88
N LEU A 90 6.24 1.08 14.01
CA LEU A 90 7.65 1.15 13.63
C LEU A 90 7.81 1.50 12.14
N SER A 91 7.07 0.81 11.27
CA SER A 91 7.11 1.05 9.83
C SER A 91 6.71 2.47 9.48
N SER A 92 5.59 2.96 10.01
CA SER A 92 5.12 4.32 9.80
C SER A 92 6.11 5.35 10.34
N SER A 93 6.75 5.08 11.48
CA SER A 93 7.77 5.96 12.05
C SER A 93 9.00 6.06 11.16
N LEU A 94 9.51 4.93 10.66
CA LEU A 94 10.64 4.90 9.73
C LEU A 94 10.32 5.57 8.40
N TRP A 95 9.14 5.33 7.83
CA TRP A 95 8.72 5.99 6.59
C TRP A 95 8.49 7.50 6.75
N THR A 96 8.01 7.92 7.93
CA THR A 96 7.94 9.35 8.29
C THR A 96 9.33 9.95 8.33
N TYR A 97 10.27 9.26 8.99
CA TYR A 97 11.66 9.69 9.07
C TYR A 97 12.33 9.75 7.69
N TYR A 98 12.09 8.75 6.84
CA TYR A 98 12.54 8.72 5.46
C TYR A 98 11.99 9.92 4.66
N GLY A 99 10.68 10.15 4.72
CA GLY A 99 10.03 11.21 3.96
C GLY A 99 10.42 12.63 4.39
N VAL A 100 10.73 12.83 5.67
CA VAL A 100 11.27 14.11 6.19
C VAL A 100 12.74 14.30 5.79
N THR A 101 13.51 13.22 5.74
CA THR A 101 14.94 13.27 5.45
C THR A 101 15.22 13.41 3.95
N LYS A 102 14.43 12.75 3.10
CA LYS A 102 14.58 12.79 1.64
C LYS A 102 13.87 14.00 1.04
N PRO A 103 14.60 14.90 0.35
CA PRO A 103 13.98 16.04 -0.34
C PRO A 103 12.85 15.61 -1.29
N GLY A 104 11.74 16.36 -1.30
CA GLY A 104 10.60 16.10 -2.17
C GLY A 104 9.70 14.92 -1.77
N SER A 105 9.98 14.24 -0.65
CA SER A 105 9.21 13.06 -0.21
C SER A 105 8.16 13.35 0.88
N TYR A 106 7.71 14.61 0.97
CA TYR A 106 6.79 15.05 2.02
C TYR A 106 5.44 14.31 2.03
N LEU A 107 4.91 13.91 0.86
CA LEU A 107 3.65 13.16 0.79
C LEU A 107 3.76 11.77 1.42
N VAL A 108 4.97 11.17 1.43
CA VAL A 108 5.27 9.93 2.15
C VAL A 108 5.34 10.22 3.65
N ALA A 109 5.93 11.34 4.06
CA ALA A 109 6.00 11.73 5.46
C ALA A 109 4.61 12.01 6.07
N THR A 110 3.73 12.72 5.35
CA THR A 110 2.41 13.11 5.87
C THR A 110 1.52 11.91 6.14
N VAL A 111 1.46 10.97 5.20
CA VAL A 111 0.60 9.78 5.33
C VAL A 111 1.06 8.86 6.45
N ASN A 112 2.38 8.67 6.57
CA ASN A 112 2.95 7.81 7.59
C ASN A 112 2.95 8.51 8.95
N GLY A 113 3.09 9.84 9.00
CA GLY A 113 2.92 10.61 10.23
C GLY A 113 1.50 10.50 10.78
N PHE A 114 0.48 10.53 9.91
CA PHE A 114 -0.89 10.18 10.30
C PHE A 114 -0.97 8.74 10.84
N GLY A 115 -0.35 7.79 10.15
CA GLY A 115 -0.24 6.39 10.60
C GLY A 115 0.37 6.26 11.99
N VAL A 116 1.46 6.97 12.29
CA VAL A 116 2.08 7.00 13.61
C VAL A 116 1.09 7.43 14.69
N VAL A 117 0.33 8.50 14.45
CA VAL A 117 -0.68 8.98 15.42
C VAL A 117 -1.75 7.92 15.65
N VAL A 118 -2.27 7.30 14.59
CA VAL A 118 -3.31 6.28 14.68
C VAL A 118 -2.80 5.02 15.40
N GLU A 119 -1.60 4.54 15.05
CA GLU A 119 -1.03 3.34 15.65
C GLU A 119 -0.62 3.55 17.11
N ILE A 120 -0.18 4.75 17.50
CA ILE A 120 0.01 5.09 18.93
C ILE A 120 -1.31 4.94 19.69
N ILE A 121 -2.43 5.40 19.12
CA ILE A 121 -3.75 5.24 19.75
C ILE A 121 -4.09 3.75 19.88
N TYR A 122 -3.90 2.96 18.83
CA TYR A 122 -4.17 1.52 18.84
C TYR A 122 -3.30 0.77 19.85
N VAL A 123 -1.98 0.96 19.84
CA VAL A 123 -1.08 0.32 20.81
C VAL A 123 -1.43 0.74 22.24
N SER A 124 -1.78 2.02 22.47
CA SER A 124 -2.19 2.50 23.79
C SER A 124 -3.48 1.84 24.27
N LEU A 125 -4.51 1.78 23.41
CA LEU A 125 -5.77 1.09 23.74
C LEU A 125 -5.52 -0.39 24.01
N PHE A 126 -4.68 -1.05 23.20
CA PHE A 126 -4.32 -2.45 23.41
C PHE A 126 -3.67 -2.64 24.79
N LEU A 127 -2.70 -1.79 25.15
CA LEU A 127 -2.04 -1.85 26.46
C LEU A 127 -3.02 -1.65 27.62
N ILE A 128 -4.00 -0.75 27.49
CA ILE A 128 -5.01 -0.49 28.52
C ILE A 128 -5.89 -1.73 28.77
N TYR A 129 -6.33 -2.40 27.71
CA TYR A 129 -7.30 -3.50 27.81
C TYR A 129 -6.69 -4.90 27.80
N ALA A 130 -5.40 -5.05 27.50
CA ALA A 130 -4.73 -6.35 27.47
C ALA A 130 -4.61 -6.98 28.86
N PRO A 131 -4.70 -8.32 28.98
CA PRO A 131 -4.42 -9.03 30.22
C PRO A 131 -2.94 -8.90 30.61
N PRO A 132 -2.56 -9.01 31.90
CA PRO A 132 -1.23 -8.64 32.39
C PRO A 132 -0.04 -9.24 31.62
N ARG A 133 -0.12 -10.53 31.25
CA ARG A 133 0.94 -11.22 30.48
C ARG A 133 1.09 -10.63 29.07
N MET A 134 -0.02 -10.45 28.36
CA MET A 134 -0.02 -9.87 27.01
C MET A 134 0.36 -8.40 27.03
N ARG A 135 -0.08 -7.65 28.06
CA ARG A 135 0.29 -6.25 28.27
C ARG A 135 1.80 -6.10 28.46
N ALA A 136 2.41 -6.93 29.31
CA ALA A 136 3.86 -6.91 29.53
C ALA A 136 4.63 -7.24 28.25
N LYS A 137 4.22 -8.28 27.51
CA LYS A 137 4.82 -8.63 26.21
C LYS A 137 4.70 -7.48 25.20
N THR A 138 3.51 -6.88 25.09
CA THR A 138 3.24 -5.76 24.19
C THR A 138 4.09 -4.54 24.55
N ALA A 139 4.15 -4.18 25.83
CA ALA A 139 4.95 -3.05 26.31
C ALA A 139 6.45 -3.27 26.07
N LEU A 140 6.94 -4.49 26.30
CA LEU A 140 8.34 -4.85 26.04
C LEU A 140 8.65 -4.75 24.54
N LEU A 141 7.81 -5.31 23.67
CA LEU A 141 8.02 -5.26 22.22
C LEU A 141 7.95 -3.83 21.68
N ALA A 142 6.95 -3.05 22.08
CA ALA A 142 6.84 -1.64 21.70
C ALA A 142 8.04 -0.82 22.21
N GLY A 143 8.46 -1.04 23.45
CA GLY A 143 9.64 -0.38 24.02
C GLY A 143 10.94 -0.72 23.29
N ILE A 144 11.13 -1.98 22.88
CA ILE A 144 12.31 -2.40 22.13
C ILE A 144 12.27 -1.86 20.69
N LEU A 145 11.15 -2.02 19.99
CA LEU A 145 11.04 -1.74 18.55
C LEU A 145 10.74 -0.27 18.27
N ASP A 146 9.65 0.26 18.83
CA ASP A 146 9.15 1.61 18.52
C ASP A 146 9.91 2.72 19.26
N VAL A 147 10.58 2.38 20.37
CA VAL A 147 11.42 3.35 21.11
C VAL A 147 12.89 3.03 20.94
N GLY A 148 13.37 1.88 21.41
CA GLY A 148 14.80 1.55 21.44
C GLY A 148 15.43 1.52 20.05
N PHE A 149 14.91 0.67 19.17
CA PHE A 149 15.41 0.54 17.81
C PHE A 149 15.18 1.80 16.99
N LEU A 150 14.00 2.44 17.06
CA LEU A 150 13.72 3.67 16.33
C LEU A 150 14.67 4.81 16.72
N VAL A 151 14.87 5.06 18.03
CA VAL A 151 15.79 6.09 18.51
C VAL A 151 17.23 5.76 18.10
N ALA A 152 17.64 4.50 18.24
CA ALA A 152 18.97 4.07 17.80
C ALA A 152 19.17 4.29 16.29
N ALA A 153 18.19 3.92 15.47
CA ALA A 153 18.22 4.12 14.03
C ALA A 153 18.40 5.61 13.71
N ILE A 154 17.53 6.48 14.25
CA ILE A 154 17.59 7.94 14.04
C ILE A 154 18.92 8.52 14.50
N LEU A 155 19.41 8.18 15.69
CA LEU A 155 20.66 8.72 16.23
C LEU A 155 21.87 8.26 15.40
N VAL A 156 21.97 6.97 15.09
CA VAL A 156 23.09 6.43 14.31
C VAL A 156 23.12 7.06 12.92
N THR A 157 21.97 7.13 12.24
CA THR A 157 21.92 7.72 10.89
C THR A 157 22.15 9.23 10.90
N HIS A 158 21.72 9.96 11.94
CA HIS A 158 22.00 11.40 12.03
C HIS A 158 23.44 11.74 12.40
N LEU A 159 24.06 10.95 13.29
CA LEU A 159 25.38 11.27 13.83
C LEU A 159 26.52 10.68 13.00
N ALA A 160 26.28 9.55 12.30
CA ALA A 160 27.32 8.81 11.60
C ALA A 160 27.19 8.85 10.07
N MET A 161 26.13 9.44 9.51
CA MET A 161 25.87 9.42 8.06
C MET A 161 25.44 10.80 7.55
N ASP A 162 25.94 11.14 6.37
CA ASP A 162 25.67 12.41 5.69
C ASP A 162 24.88 12.21 4.39
N GLY A 163 24.07 13.21 4.04
CA GLY A 163 23.41 13.34 2.74
C GLY A 163 22.72 12.07 2.25
N ASP A 164 23.14 11.61 1.06
CA ASP A 164 22.53 10.49 0.35
C ASP A 164 22.72 9.14 1.06
N LEU A 165 23.88 8.91 1.71
CA LEU A 165 24.11 7.67 2.47
C LEU A 165 23.07 7.49 3.58
N ARG A 166 22.72 8.59 4.26
CA ARG A 166 21.67 8.58 5.28
C ARG A 166 20.33 8.18 4.68
N ILE A 167 19.96 8.76 3.53
CA ILE A 167 18.71 8.45 2.84
C ILE A 167 18.68 6.99 2.42
N ASP A 168 19.76 6.47 1.86
CA ASP A 168 19.86 5.08 1.39
C ASP A 168 19.70 4.10 2.55
N VAL A 169 20.40 4.30 3.67
CA VAL A 169 20.31 3.41 4.84
C VAL A 169 18.90 3.43 5.43
N ILE A 170 18.28 4.59 5.57
CA ILE A 170 16.88 4.68 6.03
C ILE A 170 15.95 3.98 5.04
N GLY A 171 16.14 4.19 3.74
CA GLY A 171 15.37 3.55 2.67
C GLY A 171 15.47 2.01 2.72
N PHE A 172 16.67 1.47 2.92
CA PHE A 172 16.88 0.03 3.10
C PHE A 172 16.17 -0.52 4.35
N MET A 173 16.23 0.19 5.48
CA MET A 173 15.50 -0.20 6.69
C MET A 173 13.98 -0.22 6.44
N CYS A 174 13.45 0.82 5.81
CA CYS A 174 12.03 0.94 5.46
C CYS A 174 11.58 -0.18 4.51
N ALA A 175 12.34 -0.41 3.44
CA ALA A 175 12.04 -1.44 2.45
C ALA A 175 12.14 -2.84 3.07
N GLY A 176 13.21 -3.13 3.82
CA GLY A 176 13.40 -4.41 4.49
C GLY A 176 12.28 -4.73 5.47
N LEU A 177 11.88 -3.77 6.30
CA LEU A 177 10.77 -3.94 7.23
C LEU A 177 9.45 -4.21 6.50
N ASN A 178 9.15 -3.46 5.42
CA ASN A 178 7.96 -3.70 4.62
C ASN A 178 7.93 -5.12 4.02
N ILE A 179 9.06 -5.61 3.49
CA ILE A 179 9.15 -6.97 2.96
C ILE A 179 8.89 -8.01 4.06
N VAL A 180 9.43 -7.82 5.27
CA VAL A 180 9.15 -8.70 6.41
C VAL A 180 7.66 -8.67 6.78
N MET A 181 7.03 -7.49 6.77
CA MET A 181 5.60 -7.33 7.09
C MET A 181 4.68 -8.05 6.09
N TYR A 182 5.10 -8.23 4.83
CA TYR A 182 4.37 -9.05 3.86
C TYR A 182 4.26 -10.54 4.23
N GLY A 183 4.98 -10.99 5.25
CA GLY A 183 4.74 -12.31 5.85
C GLY A 183 3.30 -12.51 6.32
N SER A 184 2.64 -11.46 6.85
CA SER A 184 1.25 -11.52 7.32
C SER A 184 0.24 -11.80 6.19
N PRO A 185 0.15 -11.01 5.10
CA PRO A 185 -0.75 -11.31 3.98
C PRO A 185 -0.42 -12.65 3.31
N LEU A 186 0.86 -13.06 3.25
CA LEU A 186 1.24 -14.37 2.72
C LEU A 186 0.72 -15.52 3.60
N ALA A 187 0.80 -15.37 4.93
CA ALA A 187 0.22 -16.33 5.87
C ALA A 187 -1.31 -16.40 5.73
N ALA A 188 -1.99 -15.26 5.58
CA ALA A 188 -3.43 -15.24 5.31
C ALA A 188 -3.77 -15.96 3.99
N MET A 189 -3.02 -15.75 2.91
CA MET A 189 -3.19 -16.49 1.65
C MET A 189 -3.01 -18.00 1.83
N LYS A 190 -1.99 -18.42 2.58
CA LYS A 190 -1.78 -19.84 2.91
C LYS A 190 -2.99 -20.40 3.68
N THR A 191 -3.53 -19.67 4.64
CA THR A 191 -4.73 -20.07 5.39
C THR A 191 -5.91 -20.24 4.44
N VAL A 192 -6.19 -19.28 3.55
CA VAL A 192 -7.29 -19.39 2.56
C VAL A 192 -7.14 -20.64 1.68
N VAL A 193 -5.94 -20.92 1.18
CA VAL A 193 -5.69 -22.10 0.33
C VAL A 193 -5.88 -23.40 1.10
N THR A 194 -5.51 -23.42 2.38
CA THR A 194 -5.57 -24.61 3.25
C THR A 194 -6.99 -24.87 3.74
N THR A 195 -7.68 -23.85 4.23
CA THR A 195 -9.04 -23.96 4.79
C THR A 195 -10.13 -23.90 3.73
N LYS A 196 -9.78 -23.53 2.49
CA LYS A 196 -10.73 -23.28 1.39
C LYS A 196 -11.78 -22.21 1.74
N SER A 197 -11.47 -21.33 2.70
CA SER A 197 -12.37 -20.28 3.21
C SER A 197 -11.69 -18.91 3.17
N VAL A 198 -12.46 -17.88 2.82
CA VAL A 198 -12.01 -16.47 2.76
C VAL A 198 -12.29 -15.68 4.04
N GLU A 199 -12.67 -16.36 5.13
CA GLU A 199 -13.05 -15.73 6.40
C GLU A 199 -11.96 -14.82 7.00
N TYR A 200 -10.71 -15.26 6.93
CA TYR A 200 -9.56 -14.51 7.44
C TYR A 200 -8.99 -13.48 6.46
N MET A 201 -9.62 -13.32 5.28
CA MET A 201 -9.17 -12.40 4.23
C MET A 201 -10.36 -11.61 3.67
N PRO A 202 -10.77 -10.53 4.36
CA PRO A 202 -11.88 -9.72 3.88
C PRO A 202 -11.53 -9.03 2.55
N PHE A 203 -12.51 -9.01 1.64
CA PHE A 203 -12.35 -8.45 0.31
C PHE A 203 -11.94 -6.98 0.33
N LEU A 204 -12.63 -6.14 1.11
CA LEU A 204 -12.39 -4.70 1.14
C LEU A 204 -10.96 -4.38 1.59
N LEU A 205 -10.45 -5.07 2.62
CA LEU A 205 -9.08 -4.89 3.07
C LEU A 205 -8.08 -5.25 1.96
N SER A 206 -8.27 -6.41 1.32
CA SER A 206 -7.40 -6.86 0.22
C SER A 206 -7.44 -5.88 -0.97
N PHE A 207 -8.62 -5.34 -1.28
CA PHE A 207 -8.82 -4.36 -2.34
C PHE A 207 -8.12 -3.03 -2.05
N PHE A 208 -8.28 -2.49 -0.83
CA PHE A 208 -7.60 -1.26 -0.44
C PHE A 208 -6.08 -1.43 -0.32
N LEU A 209 -5.59 -2.61 0.12
CA LEU A 209 -4.15 -2.91 0.10
C LEU A 209 -3.60 -3.00 -1.33
N PHE A 210 -4.34 -3.61 -2.26
CA PHE A 210 -4.02 -3.61 -3.69
C PHE A 210 -3.94 -2.18 -4.25
N LEU A 211 -4.96 -1.35 -4.02
CA LEU A 211 -4.94 0.04 -4.48
C LEU A 211 -3.79 0.83 -3.86
N ASN A 212 -3.53 0.62 -2.57
CA ASN A 212 -2.45 1.26 -1.84
C ASN A 212 -1.07 0.88 -2.42
N GLY A 213 -0.82 -0.41 -2.63
CA GLY A 213 0.42 -0.87 -3.27
C GLY A 213 0.57 -0.29 -4.68
N GLY A 214 -0.51 -0.30 -5.47
CA GLY A 214 -0.49 0.20 -6.85
C GLY A 214 -0.21 1.69 -6.94
N ILE A 215 -0.93 2.53 -6.17
CA ILE A 215 -0.77 3.99 -6.22
C ILE A 215 0.61 4.42 -5.72
N TRP A 216 1.14 3.80 -4.67
CA TRP A 216 2.46 4.12 -4.14
C TRP A 216 3.60 3.58 -5.02
N THR A 217 3.39 2.45 -5.72
CA THR A 217 4.32 1.99 -6.76
C THR A 217 4.37 2.97 -7.92
N PHE A 218 3.20 3.45 -8.36
CA PHE A 218 3.14 4.43 -9.44
C PHE A 218 3.76 5.77 -9.02
N TYR A 219 3.45 6.25 -7.81
CA TYR A 219 4.09 7.43 -7.23
C TYR A 219 5.62 7.28 -7.20
N ALA A 220 6.12 6.16 -6.68
CA ALA A 220 7.54 5.85 -6.60
C ALA A 220 8.22 5.85 -7.97
N PHE A 221 7.55 5.33 -9.00
CA PHE A 221 8.03 5.40 -10.37
C PHE A 221 8.11 6.85 -10.87
N LEU A 222 7.11 7.69 -10.59
CA LEU A 222 7.13 9.11 -11.00
C LEU A 222 8.25 9.91 -10.33
N VAL A 223 8.54 9.63 -9.05
CA VAL A 223 9.60 10.31 -8.30
C VAL A 223 10.96 9.58 -8.32
N GLN A 224 11.06 8.50 -9.12
CA GLN A 224 12.26 7.66 -9.27
C GLN A 224 12.83 7.15 -7.93
N ASP A 225 11.95 6.73 -7.03
CA ASP A 225 12.30 6.20 -5.70
C ASP A 225 12.19 4.68 -5.64
N TRP A 226 13.30 3.98 -5.79
CA TRP A 226 13.33 2.51 -5.75
C TRP A 226 13.08 1.93 -4.35
N PHE A 227 13.48 2.62 -3.28
CA PHE A 227 13.23 2.16 -1.91
C PHE A 227 11.74 2.14 -1.59
N LEU A 228 10.99 3.09 -2.14
CA LEU A 228 9.53 3.11 -2.06
C LEU A 228 8.92 2.13 -3.07
N GLY A 229 9.44 2.09 -4.30
CA GLY A 229 8.84 1.33 -5.40
C GLY A 229 8.88 -0.18 -5.23
N VAL A 230 10.03 -0.75 -4.82
CA VAL A 230 10.20 -2.20 -4.67
C VAL A 230 9.24 -2.83 -3.65
N PRO A 231 9.16 -2.35 -2.39
CA PRO A 231 8.23 -2.91 -1.43
C PRO A 231 6.78 -2.69 -1.88
N ASN A 232 6.39 -1.47 -2.26
CA ASN A 232 5.01 -1.21 -2.69
C ASN A 232 4.60 -2.05 -3.92
N GLY A 233 5.52 -2.27 -4.86
CA GLY A 233 5.29 -3.13 -6.02
C GLY A 233 5.10 -4.58 -5.62
N THR A 234 5.86 -5.05 -4.62
CA THR A 234 5.64 -6.37 -4.01
C THR A 234 4.26 -6.45 -3.36
N GLY A 235 3.88 -5.44 -2.58
CA GLY A 235 2.55 -5.32 -1.98
C GLY A 235 1.42 -5.30 -3.01
N PHE A 236 1.62 -4.63 -4.14
CA PHE A 236 0.67 -4.60 -5.26
C PHE A 236 0.46 -6.00 -5.86
N VAL A 237 1.55 -6.73 -6.12
CA VAL A 237 1.48 -8.11 -6.62
C VAL A 237 0.80 -9.04 -5.62
N LEU A 238 1.12 -8.91 -4.33
CA LEU A 238 0.45 -9.68 -3.28
C LEU A 238 -1.04 -9.33 -3.19
N GLY A 239 -1.41 -8.06 -3.32
CA GLY A 239 -2.80 -7.62 -3.37
C GLY A 239 -3.57 -8.23 -4.54
N ILE A 240 -2.96 -8.29 -5.74
CA ILE A 240 -3.53 -9.01 -6.88
C ILE A 240 -3.75 -10.48 -6.52
N ALA A 241 -2.75 -11.14 -5.95
CA ALA A 241 -2.85 -12.55 -5.55
C ALA A 241 -3.98 -12.78 -4.53
N GLN A 242 -4.12 -11.90 -3.53
CA GLN A 242 -5.21 -11.95 -2.55
C GLN A 242 -6.59 -11.82 -3.22
N LEU A 243 -6.76 -10.88 -4.14
CA LEU A 243 -8.02 -10.70 -4.87
C LEU A 243 -8.37 -11.90 -5.76
N VAL A 244 -7.38 -12.49 -6.43
CA VAL A 244 -7.56 -13.71 -7.23
C VAL A 244 -7.96 -14.89 -6.35
N LEU A 245 -7.26 -15.12 -5.23
CA LEU A 245 -7.59 -16.18 -4.29
C LEU A 245 -9.00 -16.00 -3.71
N TYR A 246 -9.35 -14.77 -3.34
CA TYR A 246 -10.69 -14.44 -2.87
C TYR A 246 -11.76 -14.83 -3.90
N ALA A 247 -11.55 -14.48 -5.17
CA ALA A 247 -12.49 -14.81 -6.24
C ALA A 247 -12.66 -16.33 -6.47
N ILE A 248 -11.57 -17.09 -6.38
CA ILE A 248 -11.59 -18.56 -6.53
C ILE A 248 -12.34 -19.22 -5.36
N TYR A 249 -11.96 -18.92 -4.12
CA TYR A 249 -12.46 -19.66 -2.95
C TYR A 249 -13.84 -19.18 -2.49
N ARG A 250 -14.23 -17.93 -2.75
CA ARG A 250 -15.62 -17.48 -2.49
C ARG A 250 -16.63 -18.25 -3.35
N LYS A 251 -16.29 -18.49 -4.63
CA LYS A 251 -17.14 -19.26 -5.54
C LYS A 251 -17.22 -20.73 -5.14
N SER A 252 -16.11 -21.32 -4.68
CA SER A 252 -16.09 -22.69 -4.18
C SER A 252 -17.04 -22.89 -3.00
N LYS A 253 -17.09 -21.94 -2.04
CA LYS A 253 -18.03 -22.02 -0.91
C LYS A 253 -19.48 -21.99 -1.39
N SER A 254 -19.83 -21.08 -2.30
CA SER A 254 -21.18 -20.98 -2.85
C SER A 254 -21.61 -22.26 -3.58
N SER A 255 -20.70 -22.88 -4.33
CA SER A 255 -21.00 -24.14 -5.04
C SER A 255 -21.18 -25.33 -4.09
N LYS A 256 -20.40 -25.39 -3.00
CA LYS A 256 -20.48 -26.47 -2.02
C LYS A 256 -21.75 -26.37 -1.16
N THR A 257 -22.14 -25.17 -0.74
CA THR A 257 -23.42 -24.98 -0.03
C THR A 257 -24.60 -25.41 -0.88
N ILE A 258 -24.61 -25.07 -2.18
CA ILE A 258 -25.69 -25.49 -3.10
C ILE A 258 -25.71 -27.03 -3.29
N SER A 259 -24.55 -27.68 -3.39
CA SER A 259 -24.52 -29.15 -3.49
C SER A 259 -24.97 -29.84 -2.21
N ASP A 260 -24.53 -29.35 -1.05
CA ASP A 260 -24.88 -29.92 0.25
C ASP A 260 -26.39 -29.75 0.53
N ASP A 261 -26.96 -28.58 0.19
CA ASP A 261 -28.41 -28.31 0.30
C ASP A 261 -29.20 -29.24 -0.64
N LEU A 262 -28.80 -29.37 -1.90
CA LEU A 262 -29.45 -30.27 -2.86
C LEU A 262 -29.39 -31.74 -2.38
N GLU A 263 -28.23 -32.21 -1.92
CA GLU A 263 -28.07 -33.58 -1.44
C GLU A 263 -28.94 -33.86 -0.20
N SER A 264 -29.11 -32.87 0.69
CA SER A 264 -30.02 -32.97 1.84
C SER A 264 -31.50 -32.99 1.44
N GLU A 265 -31.89 -32.22 0.41
CA GLU A 265 -33.25 -32.18 -0.13
C GLU A 265 -33.61 -33.51 -0.82
N TRP A 266 -32.70 -34.06 -1.62
CA TRP A 266 -32.85 -35.39 -2.24
C TRP A 266 -32.94 -36.52 -1.20
N GLN A 267 -32.21 -36.44 -0.09
CA GLN A 267 -32.31 -37.42 1.00
C GLN A 267 -33.65 -37.33 1.74
N HIS A 268 -34.21 -36.13 1.91
CA HIS A 268 -35.52 -35.96 2.55
C HIS A 268 -36.70 -36.40 1.67
N GLU A 269 -36.62 -36.19 0.35
CA GLU A 269 -37.70 -36.58 -0.57
C GLU A 269 -37.84 -38.11 -0.71
N HIS A 270 -36.74 -38.86 -0.63
CA HIS A 270 -36.75 -40.32 -0.68
C HIS A 270 -37.29 -41.00 0.60
N LEU A 271 -37.48 -40.25 1.69
CA LEU A 271 -38.01 -40.77 2.96
C LEU A 271 -39.53 -40.56 3.11
N LEU A 272 -40.19 -39.86 2.19
CA LEU A 272 -41.64 -39.74 2.18
C LEU A 272 -42.27 -40.96 1.47
N PRO A 273 -43.19 -41.70 2.10
CA PRO A 273 -43.92 -42.76 1.41
C PRO A 273 -44.79 -42.16 0.30
N PRO A 274 -44.99 -42.86 -0.83
CA PRO A 274 -45.77 -42.32 -1.94
C PRO A 274 -47.19 -41.99 -1.47
N SER A 275 -47.61 -40.74 -1.70
CA SER A 275 -48.93 -40.24 -1.36
C SER A 275 -50.00 -41.08 -2.08
N GLY A 276 -50.77 -41.85 -1.29
CA GLY A 276 -51.92 -42.60 -1.77
C GLY A 276 -53.03 -41.67 -2.28
N PRO A 277 -53.89 -42.14 -3.20
CA PRO A 277 -54.85 -41.30 -3.90
C PRO A 277 -55.94 -40.75 -2.96
N PRO A 278 -56.54 -39.58 -3.29
CA PRO A 278 -57.45 -38.87 -2.40
C PRO A 278 -58.77 -39.64 -2.23
N HIS A 279 -59.09 -39.98 -0.98
CA HIS A 279 -60.36 -40.60 -0.64
C HIS A 279 -61.45 -39.52 -0.60
N ASN A 280 -62.32 -39.54 -1.62
CA ASN A 280 -63.59 -38.82 -1.62
C ASN A 280 -64.42 -39.30 -0.42
N LYS A 281 -64.91 -38.37 0.40
CA LYS A 281 -65.98 -38.62 1.37
C LYS A 281 -67.23 -37.87 0.93
N SER A 282 -68.16 -38.61 0.36
CA SER A 282 -69.58 -38.28 0.24
C SER A 282 -70.30 -38.63 1.55
N GLU A 283 -71.15 -37.69 2.00
CA GLU A 283 -72.46 -37.83 2.66
C GLU A 283 -72.72 -39.07 3.54
N GLU A 284 -72.91 -38.89 4.86
CA GLU A 284 -74.20 -38.74 5.58
C GLU A 284 -73.95 -38.56 7.09
#